data_AF-A0A7G3B7S0-F1
#
_entry.id   AF-A0A7G3B7S0-F1
#
_cell.length_a   1.000
_cell.length_b   1.000
_cell.length_c   1.000
_cell.angle_alpha   90.00
_cell.angle_beta   90.00
_cell.angle_gamma   90.00
#
_symmetry.space_group_name_H-M   'P 1'
#
loop_
_entity.id
_entity.type
_entity.pdbx_description
1 polymer ?
#
loop_
_entity_poly.entity_id
_entity_poly.type
_entity_poly.pdbx_seq_one_letter_code
_entity_poly.pdbx_strand_id
1 'polypeptide(L)'
;MEWLDTIFTILAVIAAFYFFVKHKQSYWEREGVPYSEPMFLFGTSFSLRIPLRDRFRKLYNDLKKRGKFAGLYSFIAPAVIILDPELVKAVLVKDFHYFED
;
A
#
# COMPACT_ATOMS: atom_id res chain seq x y z
N MET A 1 29.07 -21.96 21.04
CA MET A 1 28.58 -20.73 21.68
C MET A 1 28.34 -19.68 20.60
N GLU A 2 29.38 -19.18 19.91
CA GLU A 2 29.27 -18.19 18.81
C GLU A 2 28.17 -18.42 17.75
N TRP A 3 27.96 -19.66 17.30
CA TRP A 3 26.98 -19.97 16.27
C TRP A 3 25.53 -19.76 16.72
N LEU A 4 25.22 -20.01 18.00
CA LEU A 4 23.87 -19.81 18.53
C LEU A 4 23.54 -18.32 18.62
N ASP A 5 24.47 -17.51 19.12
CA ASP A 5 24.32 -16.06 19.23
C ASP A 5 24.16 -15.41 17.85
N THR A 6 24.89 -15.91 16.85
CA THR A 6 24.74 -15.51 15.45
C THR A 6 23.35 -15.85 14.91
N ILE A 7 22.86 -17.07 15.16
CA ILE A 7 21.50 -17.50 14.75
C ILE A 7 20.43 -16.64 15.41
N PHE A 8 20.53 -16.39 16.72
CA PHE A 8 19.59 -15.53 17.45
C PHE A 8 19.57 -14.11 16.89
N THR A 9 20.75 -13.56 16.58
CA THR A 9 20.85 -12.22 15.99
C THR A 9 20.19 -12.16 14.63
N ILE A 10 20.43 -13.14 13.75
CA ILE A 10 19.80 -13.21 12.43
C ILE A 10 18.27 -13.31 12.56
N LEU A 11 17.78 -14.17 13.45
CA LEU A 11 16.35 -14.34 13.71
C LEU A 11 15.71 -13.04 14.23
N ALA A 12 16.38 -12.33 15.14
CA ALA A 12 15.91 -11.05 15.66
C ALA A 12 15.82 -9.98 14.57
N VAL A 13 16.80 -9.91 13.67
CA VAL A 13 16.79 -8.99 12.52
C VAL A 13 15.65 -9.31 11.55
N ILE A 14 15.43 -10.59 11.24
CA ILE A 14 14.33 -11.03 10.36
C ILE A 14 12.98 -10.70 10.99
N ALA A 15 12.80 -10.96 12.28
CA ALA A 15 11.57 -10.63 13.00
C ALA A 15 11.32 -9.12 13.01
N ALA A 16 12.34 -8.32 13.35
CA ALA A 16 12.24 -6.86 13.34
C ALA A 16 11.86 -6.32 11.95
N PHE A 17 12.48 -6.85 10.89
CA PHE A 17 12.15 -6.50 9.51
C PHE A 17 10.70 -6.89 9.15
N TYR A 18 10.27 -8.09 9.52
CA TYR A 18 8.90 -8.55 9.29
C TYR A 18 7.87 -7.62 9.97
N PHE A 19 8.07 -7.30 11.24
CA PHE A 19 7.19 -6.40 11.98
C PHE A 19 7.21 -4.99 11.42
N PHE A 20 8.38 -4.48 11.01
CA PHE A 20 8.50 -3.17 10.36
C PHE A 20 7.64 -3.09 9.09
N VAL A 21 7.76 -4.09 8.20
CA VAL A 21 6.99 -4.14 6.95
C VAL A 21 5.50 -4.26 7.24
N LYS A 22 5.10 -5.14 8.17
CA LYS A 22 3.70 -5.29 8.56
C LYS A 22 3.12 -4.01 9.18
N HIS A 23 3.90 -3.30 10.00
CA HIS A 23 3.49 -2.04 10.58
C HIS A 23 3.31 -0.94 9.53
N LYS A 24 4.19 -0.88 8.52
CA LYS A 24 4.01 0.03 7.38
C LYS A 24 2.76 -0.33 6.55
N GLN A 25 2.56 -1.61 6.30
CA GLN A 25 1.42 -2.14 5.52
C GLN A 25 0.07 -2.17 6.28
N SER A 26 0.02 -1.79 7.56
CA SER A 26 -1.22 -1.61 8.33
C SER A 26 -1.63 -0.14 8.49
N TYR A 27 -0.98 0.80 7.78
CA TYR A 27 -1.32 2.22 7.82
C TYR A 27 -2.80 2.49 7.56
N TRP A 28 -3.33 2.04 6.41
CA TRP A 28 -4.73 2.30 6.05
C TRP A 28 -5.75 1.62 6.95
N GLU A 29 -5.38 0.46 7.51
CA GLU A 29 -6.18 -0.22 8.51
C GLU A 29 -6.32 0.63 9.78
N ARG A 30 -5.21 1.21 10.26
CA ARG A 30 -5.22 2.09 11.43
C ARG A 30 -5.99 3.40 11.20
N GLU A 31 -5.92 3.94 9.99
CA GLU A 31 -6.66 5.16 9.61
C GLU A 31 -8.15 4.91 9.33
N GLY A 32 -8.60 3.65 9.35
CA GLY A 32 -10.00 3.29 9.05
C GLY A 32 -10.44 3.59 7.61
N VAL A 33 -9.48 3.76 6.70
CA VAL A 33 -9.74 4.06 5.28
C VAL A 33 -9.91 2.75 4.51
N PRO A 34 -10.93 2.60 3.65
CA PRO A 34 -11.05 1.43 2.79
C PRO A 34 -9.79 1.21 1.97
N TYR A 35 -9.20 0.02 2.03
CA TYR A 35 -7.98 -0.30 1.30
C TYR A 35 -8.06 -1.68 0.66
N SER A 36 -7.13 -1.97 -0.25
CA SER A 36 -6.91 -3.31 -0.77
C SER A 36 -5.68 -3.93 -0.11
N GLU A 37 -5.86 -5.14 0.41
CA GLU A 37 -4.86 -5.85 1.18
C GLU A 37 -3.55 -6.01 0.38
N PRO A 38 -2.41 -5.58 0.94
CA PRO A 38 -1.14 -5.69 0.25
C PRO A 38 -0.53 -7.08 0.38
N MET A 39 0.11 -7.53 -0.69
CA MET A 39 1.08 -8.61 -0.61
C MET A 39 2.32 -8.14 0.17
N PHE A 40 2.85 -9.00 1.03
CA PHE A 40 4.05 -8.70 1.82
C PHE A 40 5.20 -8.27 0.89
N LEU A 41 5.83 -7.12 1.19
CA LEU A 41 6.85 -6.42 0.38
C LEU A 41 6.42 -5.89 -1.00
N PHE A 42 5.48 -6.55 -1.67
CA PHE A 42 5.11 -6.25 -3.06
C PHE A 42 3.93 -5.27 -3.21
N GLY A 43 3.19 -4.99 -2.14
CA GLY A 43 2.08 -4.04 -2.15
C GLY A 43 0.81 -4.60 -2.78
N THR A 44 -0.10 -3.72 -3.20
CA THR A 44 -1.51 -4.07 -3.46
C THR A 44 -1.78 -4.71 -4.83
N SER A 45 -1.01 -4.41 -5.87
CA SER A 45 -1.34 -4.79 -7.25
C SER A 45 -0.24 -5.59 -7.96
N PHE A 46 0.62 -6.27 -7.22
CA PHE A 46 1.71 -7.05 -7.81
C PHE A 46 1.19 -8.32 -8.50
N SER A 47 1.45 -8.45 -9.80
CA SER A 47 1.21 -9.70 -10.54
C SER A 47 2.03 -9.74 -11.82
N LEU A 48 3.02 -10.63 -11.92
CA LEU A 48 3.86 -10.76 -13.12
C LEU A 48 3.11 -11.26 -14.36
N ARG A 49 1.88 -11.77 -14.21
CA ARG A 49 1.11 -12.43 -15.27
C ARG A 49 0.04 -11.54 -15.91
N ILE A 50 -0.34 -10.45 -15.26
CA ILE A 50 -1.47 -9.60 -15.67
C ILE A 50 -0.93 -8.23 -16.11
N PRO A 51 -1.33 -7.72 -17.28
CA PRO A 51 -0.96 -6.37 -17.73
C PRO A 51 -1.34 -5.30 -16.71
N LEU A 52 -0.50 -4.28 -16.54
CA LEU A 52 -0.69 -3.20 -15.57
C LEU A 52 -2.09 -2.56 -15.67
N ARG A 53 -2.57 -2.30 -16.90
CA ARG A 53 -3.91 -1.76 -17.17
C ARG A 53 -5.02 -2.60 -16.54
N ASP A 54 -4.97 -3.91 -16.74
CA ASP A 54 -6.04 -4.81 -16.30
C ASP A 54 -5.99 -5.01 -14.78
N ARG A 55 -4.78 -4.92 -14.18
CA ARG A 55 -4.60 -4.87 -12.72
C ARG A 55 -5.27 -3.64 -12.11
N PHE A 56 -5.00 -2.44 -12.65
CA PHE A 56 -5.63 -1.21 -12.16
C PHE A 56 -7.14 -1.19 -12.42
N ARG A 57 -7.60 -1.73 -13.55
CA ARG A 57 -9.04 -1.84 -13.84
C ARG A 57 -9.74 -2.72 -12.81
N LYS A 58 -9.16 -3.85 -12.45
CA LYS A 58 -9.68 -4.73 -11.39
C LYS A 58 -9.70 -4.00 -10.05
N LEU A 59 -8.57 -3.41 -9.66
CA LEU A 59 -8.43 -2.64 -8.41
C LEU A 59 -9.48 -1.53 -8.31
N TYR A 60 -9.66 -0.74 -9.37
CA TYR A 60 -10.66 0.32 -9.45
C TYR A 60 -12.08 -0.24 -9.28
N ASN A 61 -12.43 -1.32 -9.97
CA ASN A 61 -13.76 -1.91 -9.87
C ASN A 61 -14.06 -2.50 -8.49
N ASP A 62 -13.06 -3.04 -7.81
CA ASP A 62 -13.18 -3.60 -6.47
C ASP A 62 -13.30 -2.50 -5.40
N LEU A 63 -12.61 -1.37 -5.59
CA LEU A 63 -12.55 -0.28 -4.60
C LEU A 63 -13.58 0.82 -4.81
N LYS A 64 -14.04 1.10 -6.04
CA LYS A 64 -15.03 2.17 -6.33
C LYS A 64 -16.35 2.06 -5.55
N LYS A 65 -16.66 0.85 -5.07
CA LYS A 65 -17.87 0.58 -4.28
C LYS A 65 -17.69 0.89 -2.79
N ARG A 66 -16.46 1.17 -2.34
CA ARG A 66 -16.10 1.29 -0.92
C ARG A 66 -15.92 2.73 -0.45
N GLY A 67 -15.81 3.69 -1.37
CA GLY A 67 -15.64 5.11 -1.03
C GLY A 67 -15.19 5.96 -2.22
N LYS A 68 -15.05 7.27 -1.98
CA LYS A 68 -14.55 8.24 -2.98
C LYS A 68 -13.05 8.14 -3.24
N PHE A 69 -12.31 7.54 -2.31
CA PHE A 69 -10.91 7.18 -2.43
C PHE A 69 -10.67 5.90 -1.63
N ALA A 70 -9.54 5.26 -1.89
CA ALA A 70 -9.12 4.07 -1.16
C ALA A 70 -7.61 4.01 -1.02
N GLY A 71 -7.16 3.34 0.04
CA GLY A 71 -5.77 3.04 0.29
C GLY A 71 -5.24 1.91 -0.58
N LEU A 72 -4.00 2.06 -1.01
CA LEU A 72 -3.17 1.01 -1.60
C LEU A 72 -1.75 1.11 -1.06
N TYR A 73 -0.91 0.16 -1.45
CA TYR A 73 0.51 0.16 -1.12
C TYR A 73 1.35 0.01 -2.38
N SER A 74 2.27 0.96 -2.57
CA SER A 74 3.38 0.82 -3.51
C SER A 74 4.54 0.21 -2.73
N PHE A 75 4.79 -1.08 -2.94
CA PHE A 75 5.65 -1.90 -2.07
C PHE A 75 5.20 -1.84 -0.60
N ILE A 76 5.98 -1.17 0.26
CA ILE A 76 5.69 -0.96 1.68
C ILE A 76 5.17 0.44 1.98
N ALA A 77 5.19 1.36 1.00
CA ALA A 77 4.76 2.73 1.18
C ALA A 77 3.23 2.85 0.97
N PRO A 78 2.50 3.49 1.89
CA PRO A 78 1.09 3.78 1.69
C PRO A 78 0.92 4.74 0.52
N ALA A 79 -0.10 4.51 -0.29
CA ALA A 79 -0.51 5.34 -1.42
C ALA A 79 -2.03 5.39 -1.51
N VAL A 80 -2.58 6.34 -2.26
CA VAL A 80 -4.02 6.54 -2.43
C VAL A 80 -4.41 6.36 -3.90
N ILE A 81 -5.57 5.73 -4.13
CA ILE A 81 -6.30 5.83 -5.40
C ILE A 81 -7.54 6.68 -5.20
N ILE A 82 -7.71 7.70 -6.03
CA ILE A 82 -8.90 8.54 -6.07
C ILE A 82 -9.90 7.90 -7.03
N LEU A 83 -11.15 7.72 -6.57
CA LEU A 83 -12.22 6.99 -7.26
C LEU A 83 -13.37 7.92 -7.69
N ASP A 84 -13.38 9.15 -7.16
CA ASP A 84 -14.40 10.18 -7.43
C ASP A 84 -13.80 11.29 -8.34
N PRO A 85 -14.42 11.59 -9.50
CA PRO A 85 -13.93 12.62 -10.42
C PRO A 85 -13.85 14.03 -9.83
N GLU A 86 -14.72 14.38 -8.88
CA GLU A 86 -14.67 15.68 -8.21
C GLU A 86 -13.43 15.80 -7.33
N LEU A 87 -13.06 14.73 -6.63
CA LEU A 87 -11.81 14.67 -5.87
C LEU A 87 -10.58 14.69 -6.78
N VAL A 88 -10.62 14.02 -7.94
CA VAL A 88 -9.53 14.11 -8.92
C VAL A 88 -9.33 15.57 -9.35
N LYS A 89 -10.43 16.29 -9.65
CA LYS A 89 -10.37 17.72 -10.00
C LYS A 89 -9.88 18.57 -8.82
N ALA A 90 -10.25 18.23 -7.59
CA ALA A 90 -9.75 18.93 -6.42
C ALA A 90 -8.22 18.79 -6.32
N VAL A 91 -7.72 17.56 -6.27
CA VAL A 91 -6.29 17.25 -6.08
C VAL A 91 -5.43 17.73 -7.25
N LEU A 92 -5.85 17.48 -8.51
CA LEU A 92 -5.02 17.76 -9.68
C LEU A 92 -5.17 19.17 -10.24
N VAL A 93 -6.14 19.96 -9.77
CA VAL A 93 -6.43 21.29 -10.35
C VAL A 93 -6.65 22.35 -9.26
N LYS A 94 -7.65 22.17 -8.40
CA LYS A 94 -8.06 23.24 -7.47
C LYS A 94 -7.05 23.46 -6.34
N ASP A 95 -6.57 22.35 -5.80
CA ASP A 95 -5.78 22.28 -4.58
C ASP A 95 -4.37 21.74 -4.87
N PHE A 96 -3.94 21.76 -6.14
CA PHE A 96 -2.68 21.19 -6.60
C PHE A 96 -1.47 21.72 -5.82
N HIS A 97 -1.49 22.98 -5.37
CA HIS A 97 -0.40 23.56 -4.59
C HIS A 97 -0.22 22.93 -3.20
N TYR A 98 -1.19 22.14 -2.70
CA TYR A 98 -1.03 21.34 -1.48
C TYR A 98 -0.43 19.94 -1.75
N PHE A 99 -0.34 19.53 -3.01
CA PHE A 99 0.20 18.24 -3.43
C PHE A 99 1.49 18.51 -4.21
N GLU A 100 2.62 18.50 -3.51
CA GLU A 100 3.94 18.59 -4.13
C GLU A 100 4.24 17.30 -4.93
N ASP A 101 4.94 17.45 -6.06
CA ASP A 101 5.44 16.34 -6.91
C ASP A 101 6.66 15.64 -6.29
#